data_AF-A0A6H1ZT64-F1
#
_entry.id   AF-A0A6H1ZT64-F1
#
_cell.length_a   1.000
_cell.length_b   1.000
_cell.length_c   1.000
_cell.angle_alpha   90.00
_cell.angle_beta   90.00
_cell.angle_gamma   90.00
#
_symmetry.space_group_name_H-M   'P 1'
#
loop_
_entity.id
_entity.type
_entity.pdbx_description
1 polymer ?
#
loop_
_entity_poly.entity_id
_entity_poly.type
_entity_poly.pdbx_seq_one_letter_code
_entity_poly.pdbx_strand_id
1 'polypeptide(L)'
;METKTTPRFNYTPNAWEGSKYRDKQNLYGSSLSKEIRKELKETFPKCRFSVTSETYAGGQSINIALMKAPFKPFNEFNDEIAEKIENNVRRAFPCNWEEMKEQTIKNYIKYTTVKMYNDINQYHISDDFWMTDKAREVIIRALGIVQSFNFDDSDAQVDYFHTNFYLHASIGKWDKPFIQTK
;
A
#
# COMPACT_ATOMS: atom_id res chain seq x y z
N MET A 1 19.01 4.19 0.61
CA MET A 1 18.86 5.40 -0.22
C MET A 1 17.85 6.27 0.48
N GLU A 2 18.22 7.49 0.82
CA GLU A 2 17.26 8.47 1.33
C GLU A 2 16.19 8.69 0.26
N THR A 3 14.95 8.35 0.59
CA THR A 3 13.82 8.42 -0.35
C THR A 3 13.22 9.82 -0.44
N LYS A 4 13.66 10.74 0.43
CA LYS A 4 13.11 12.08 0.57
C LYS A 4 14.22 13.14 0.51
N THR A 5 13.85 14.32 0.03
CA THR A 5 14.69 15.52 -0.05
C THR A 5 13.95 16.71 0.57
N THR A 6 14.66 17.82 0.83
CA THR A 6 14.03 19.07 1.26
C THR A 6 13.00 19.50 0.23
N PRO A 7 11.72 19.67 0.60
CA PRO A 7 10.66 19.90 -0.36
C PRO A 7 10.72 21.30 -0.96
N ARG A 8 10.32 21.42 -2.24
CA ARG A 8 10.25 22.71 -2.96
C ARG A 8 9.10 23.57 -2.46
N PHE A 9 7.99 22.91 -2.14
CA PHE A 9 6.81 23.51 -1.53
C PHE A 9 6.77 23.10 -0.07
N ASN A 10 6.51 24.04 0.83
CA ASN A 10 6.51 23.83 2.27
C ASN A 10 5.41 24.65 2.94
N TYR A 11 4.23 24.71 2.29
CA TYR A 11 3.07 25.43 2.82
C TYR A 11 2.52 24.73 4.08
N THR A 12 2.74 23.43 4.19
CA THR A 12 2.33 22.59 5.33
C THR A 12 3.51 22.10 6.15
N PRO A 13 3.35 21.86 7.46
CA PRO A 13 4.44 21.36 8.32
C PRO A 13 4.94 19.96 7.94
N ASN A 14 4.08 19.16 7.28
CA ASN A 14 4.37 17.78 6.91
C ASN A 14 4.84 17.64 5.47
N ALA A 15 5.10 18.76 4.78
CA ALA A 15 5.52 18.77 3.39
C ALA A 15 6.76 17.87 3.17
N TRP A 16 6.72 17.04 2.13
CA TRP A 16 7.87 16.23 1.75
C TRP A 16 7.93 16.00 0.25
N GLU A 17 9.13 15.77 -0.25
CA GLU A 17 9.37 15.54 -1.66
C GLU A 17 10.28 14.32 -1.86
N GLY A 18 9.85 13.42 -2.74
CA GLY A 18 10.58 12.22 -3.12
C GLY A 18 11.86 12.55 -3.88
N SER A 19 12.91 11.76 -3.64
CA SER A 19 14.25 12.02 -4.20
C SER A 19 14.34 12.03 -5.72
N LYS A 20 13.35 11.46 -6.43
CA LYS A 20 13.28 11.39 -7.89
C LYS A 20 12.24 12.32 -8.50
N TYR A 21 11.43 12.98 -7.67
CA TYR A 21 10.33 13.81 -8.17
C TYR A 21 10.84 14.93 -9.07
N ARG A 22 11.87 15.69 -8.67
CA ARG A 22 12.42 16.80 -9.49
C ARG A 22 12.85 16.37 -10.88
N ASP A 23 13.62 15.30 -10.96
CA ASP A 23 14.18 14.79 -12.23
C ASP A 23 13.10 14.21 -13.13
N LYS A 24 11.96 13.83 -12.56
CA LYS A 24 10.86 13.12 -13.22
C LYS A 24 9.53 13.87 -13.14
N GLN A 25 9.54 15.16 -12.79
CA GLN A 25 8.34 15.96 -12.53
C GLN A 25 7.41 16.10 -13.75
N ASN A 26 7.96 15.88 -14.95
CA ASN A 26 7.21 15.91 -16.21
C ASN A 26 6.45 14.60 -16.50
N LEU A 27 6.70 13.53 -15.72
CA LEU A 27 6.00 12.26 -15.91
C LEU A 27 4.60 12.31 -15.28
N TYR A 28 3.61 11.89 -16.07
CA TYR A 28 2.19 11.89 -15.68
C TYR A 28 1.46 10.66 -16.22
N GLY A 29 0.48 10.18 -15.46
CA GLY A 29 -0.39 9.07 -15.78
C GLY A 29 0.37 7.82 -16.26
N SER A 30 0.12 7.40 -17.50
CA SER A 30 0.68 6.16 -18.05
C SER A 30 2.21 6.20 -18.18
N SER A 31 2.82 7.37 -18.36
CA SER A 31 4.28 7.51 -18.47
C SER A 31 4.96 7.30 -17.12
N LEU A 32 4.40 7.88 -16.07
CA LEU A 32 4.86 7.73 -14.69
C LEU A 32 4.72 6.28 -14.21
N SER A 33 3.56 5.66 -14.43
CA SER A 33 3.34 4.25 -14.04
C SER A 33 4.26 3.26 -14.76
N LYS A 34 4.67 3.54 -16.01
CA LYS A 34 5.68 2.73 -16.73
C LYS A 34 7.05 2.83 -16.07
N GLU A 35 7.49 4.04 -15.71
CA GLU A 35 8.78 4.26 -15.06
C GLU A 35 8.85 3.60 -13.68
N ILE A 36 7.81 3.79 -12.86
CA ILE A 36 7.67 3.12 -11.55
C ILE A 36 7.72 1.61 -11.71
N ARG A 37 6.97 1.06 -12.68
CA ARG A 37 6.93 -0.39 -12.94
C ARG A 37 8.31 -0.93 -13.34
N LYS A 38 9.07 -0.17 -14.13
CA LYS A 38 10.43 -0.54 -14.53
C LYS A 38 11.33 -0.70 -13.29
N GLU A 39 11.33 0.30 -12.42
CA GLU A 39 12.16 0.27 -11.22
C GLU A 39 11.76 -0.83 -10.22
N LEU A 40 10.45 -1.06 -10.04
CA LEU A 40 9.97 -2.17 -9.20
C LEU A 40 10.42 -3.52 -9.76
N LYS A 41 10.44 -3.69 -11.09
CA LYS A 41 10.91 -4.91 -11.74
C LYS A 41 12.42 -5.11 -11.58
N GLU A 42 13.19 -4.03 -11.67
CA GLU A 42 14.64 -4.05 -11.45
C GLU A 42 14.99 -4.38 -10.00
N THR A 43 14.27 -3.79 -9.03
CA THR A 43 14.51 -4.01 -7.60
C THR A 43 14.00 -5.38 -7.13
N PHE A 44 12.86 -5.84 -7.65
CA PHE A 44 12.22 -7.09 -7.25
C PHE A 44 12.02 -8.02 -8.45
N PRO A 45 13.09 -8.57 -9.04
CA PRO A 45 12.99 -9.38 -10.26
C PRO A 45 12.16 -10.66 -10.09
N LYS A 46 12.03 -11.16 -8.86
CA LYS A 46 11.21 -12.33 -8.52
C LYS A 46 9.75 -11.98 -8.18
N CYS A 47 9.42 -10.69 -8.07
CA CYS A 47 8.07 -10.23 -7.77
C CYS A 47 7.42 -9.64 -9.03
N ARG A 48 6.11 -9.82 -9.18
CA ARG A 48 5.32 -9.15 -10.21
C ARG A 48 4.40 -8.13 -9.57
N PHE A 49 4.64 -6.86 -9.88
CA PHE A 49 3.73 -5.78 -9.52
C PHE A 49 2.80 -5.42 -10.70
N SER A 50 1.53 -5.20 -10.41
CA SER A 50 0.65 -4.39 -11.27
C SER A 50 0.83 -2.95 -10.84
N VAL A 51 1.08 -2.06 -11.79
CA VAL A 51 1.15 -0.60 -11.54
C VAL A 51 0.20 0.05 -12.53
N THR A 52 -0.82 0.75 -12.05
CA THR A 52 -1.78 1.46 -12.89
C THR A 52 -1.89 2.90 -12.44
N SER A 53 -2.24 3.78 -13.36
CA SER A 53 -2.47 5.19 -13.09
C SER A 53 -3.89 5.54 -13.50
N GLU A 54 -4.55 6.38 -12.71
CA GLU A 54 -5.83 7.00 -13.07
C GLU A 54 -5.65 8.51 -13.03
N THR A 55 -6.21 9.22 -13.98
CA THR A 55 -6.10 10.67 -14.10
C THR A 55 -7.48 11.27 -14.07
N TYR A 56 -7.65 12.37 -13.35
CA TYR A 56 -8.92 13.06 -13.19
C TYR A 56 -8.70 14.57 -13.11
N ALA A 57 -9.79 15.34 -13.06
CA ALA A 57 -9.70 16.79 -12.93
C ALA A 57 -8.97 17.14 -11.62
N GLY A 58 -7.83 17.82 -11.74
CA GLY A 58 -7.04 18.25 -10.58
C GLY A 58 -6.04 17.23 -10.04
N GLY A 59 -5.85 16.07 -10.65
CA GLY A 59 -4.81 15.15 -10.18
C GLY A 59 -4.77 13.78 -10.85
N GLN A 60 -3.97 12.90 -10.24
CA GLN A 60 -3.82 11.51 -10.65
C GLN A 60 -3.63 10.62 -9.41
N SER A 61 -3.86 9.33 -9.57
CA SER A 61 -3.52 8.31 -8.58
C SER A 61 -2.64 7.23 -9.20
N ILE A 62 -1.78 6.63 -8.38
CA ILE A 62 -0.99 5.46 -8.71
C ILE A 62 -1.46 4.31 -7.82
N ASN A 63 -1.92 3.25 -8.48
CA ASN A 63 -2.38 2.02 -7.86
C ASN A 63 -1.30 0.95 -8.07
N ILE A 64 -0.67 0.49 -7.00
CA ILE A 64 0.24 -0.66 -7.04
C ILE A 64 -0.40 -1.89 -6.41
N ALA A 65 -0.18 -3.06 -7.01
CA ALA A 65 -0.60 -4.32 -6.43
C ALA A 65 0.51 -5.37 -6.56
N LEU A 66 0.89 -6.00 -5.46
CA LEU A 66 1.77 -7.16 -5.49
C LEU A 66 0.96 -8.36 -6.01
N MET A 67 1.24 -8.82 -7.22
CA MET A 67 0.46 -9.87 -7.88
C MET A 67 1.09 -11.25 -7.78
N LYS A 68 2.43 -11.34 -7.76
CA LYS A 68 3.16 -12.61 -7.64
C LYS A 68 4.45 -12.42 -6.86
N ALA A 69 4.81 -13.40 -6.05
CA ALA A 69 6.10 -13.45 -5.36
C ALA A 69 6.44 -14.89 -4.88
N PRO A 70 7.73 -15.19 -4.61
CA PRO A 70 8.17 -16.53 -4.16
C PRO A 70 7.99 -16.75 -2.64
N PHE A 71 7.02 -16.07 -2.02
CA PHE A 71 6.75 -16.13 -0.59
C PHE A 71 5.25 -16.02 -0.34
N LYS A 72 4.81 -16.49 0.84
CA LYS A 72 3.42 -16.33 1.28
C LYS A 72 3.14 -14.86 1.62
N PRO A 73 2.08 -14.26 1.06
CA PRO A 73 1.78 -12.85 1.30
C PRO A 73 1.14 -12.60 2.67
N PHE A 74 0.33 -13.54 3.15
CA PHE A 74 -0.47 -13.41 4.36
C PHE A 74 -0.04 -14.39 5.44
N ASN A 75 -0.23 -13.99 6.69
CA ASN A 75 -0.11 -14.89 7.82
C ASN A 75 -1.24 -15.91 7.81
N GLU A 76 -0.92 -17.13 8.27
CA GLU A 76 -1.93 -18.15 8.48
C GLU A 76 -2.72 -17.82 9.75
N PHE A 77 -4.00 -18.17 9.75
CA PHE A 77 -4.83 -17.98 10.94
C PHE A 77 -4.35 -18.90 12.07
N ASN A 78 -4.11 -18.32 13.25
CA ASN A 78 -3.69 -18.99 14.46
C ASN A 78 -4.19 -18.20 15.69
N ASP A 79 -3.88 -18.68 16.90
CA ASP A 79 -4.35 -18.08 18.15
C ASP A 79 -3.83 -16.64 18.36
N GLU A 80 -2.59 -16.35 17.96
CA GLU A 80 -2.02 -14.99 18.05
C GLU A 80 -2.77 -14.01 17.14
N ILE A 81 -3.09 -14.42 15.91
CA ILE A 81 -3.88 -13.63 14.97
C ILE A 81 -5.31 -13.47 15.49
N ALA A 82 -5.90 -14.51 16.08
CA ALA A 82 -7.23 -14.44 16.67
C ALA A 82 -7.30 -13.43 17.82
N GLU A 83 -6.27 -13.36 18.66
CA GLU A 83 -6.15 -12.38 19.75
C GLU A 83 -6.03 -10.95 19.20
N LYS A 84 -5.19 -10.73 18.18
CA LYS A 84 -5.07 -9.41 17.53
C LYS A 84 -6.39 -8.95 16.91
N ILE A 85 -7.12 -9.86 16.26
CA ILE A 85 -8.46 -9.58 15.73
C ILE A 85 -9.42 -9.22 16.85
N GLU A 86 -9.46 -10.00 17.94
CA GLU A 86 -10.32 -9.73 19.09
C GLU A 86 -10.05 -8.35 19.69
N ASN A 87 -8.79 -8.01 19.94
CA ASN A 87 -8.40 -6.72 20.51
C ASN A 87 -8.85 -5.55 19.63
N ASN A 88 -8.69 -5.66 18.32
CA ASN A 88 -9.15 -4.63 17.38
C ASN A 88 -10.67 -4.52 17.33
N VAL A 89 -11.38 -5.65 17.29
CA VAL A 89 -12.84 -5.69 17.25
C VAL A 89 -13.45 -5.14 18.54
N ARG A 90 -12.92 -5.50 19.71
CA ARG A 90 -13.39 -4.96 21.01
C ARG A 90 -13.27 -3.44 21.07
N ARG A 91 -12.18 -2.88 20.54
CA ARG A 91 -11.96 -1.42 20.49
C ARG A 91 -12.93 -0.72 19.54
N ALA A 92 -13.21 -1.32 18.38
CA ALA A 92 -14.06 -0.72 17.37
C ALA A 92 -15.58 -0.93 17.63
N PHE A 93 -15.94 -2.06 18.24
CA PHE A 93 -17.32 -2.55 18.33
C PHE A 93 -17.66 -3.08 19.74
N PRO A 94 -17.56 -2.26 20.80
CA PRO A 94 -17.66 -2.74 22.19
C PRO A 94 -19.00 -3.43 22.52
N CYS A 95 -20.10 -3.05 21.88
CA CYS A 95 -21.44 -3.56 22.20
C CYS A 95 -21.84 -4.85 21.49
N ASN A 96 -21.10 -5.29 20.46
CA ASN A 96 -21.39 -6.50 19.67
C ASN A 96 -20.11 -7.21 19.20
N TRP A 97 -19.03 -7.09 19.99
CA TRP A 97 -17.70 -7.55 19.62
C TRP A 97 -17.61 -9.06 19.36
N GLU A 98 -18.44 -9.90 20.01
CA GLU A 98 -18.43 -11.35 19.81
C GLU A 98 -18.87 -11.74 18.38
N GLU A 99 -20.02 -11.20 17.93
CA GLU A 99 -20.52 -11.41 16.57
C GLU A 99 -19.55 -10.82 15.53
N MET A 100 -19.06 -9.61 15.79
CA MET A 100 -18.10 -8.95 14.90
C MET A 100 -16.77 -9.71 14.83
N LYS A 101 -16.33 -10.34 15.93
CA LYS A 101 -15.12 -11.17 15.96
C LYS A 101 -15.29 -12.38 15.05
N GLU A 102 -16.40 -13.10 15.17
CA GLU A 102 -16.67 -14.27 14.32
C GLU A 102 -16.71 -13.90 12.84
N GLN A 103 -17.40 -12.82 12.50
CA GLN A 103 -17.45 -12.30 11.12
C GLN A 103 -16.07 -11.87 10.62
N THR A 104 -15.28 -11.20 11.46
CA THR A 104 -13.93 -10.74 11.10
C THR A 104 -12.98 -11.91 10.87
N ILE A 105 -13.04 -12.96 11.71
CA ILE A 105 -12.26 -14.18 11.51
C ILE A 105 -12.65 -14.87 10.19
N LYS A 106 -13.96 -15.01 9.92
CA LYS A 106 -14.44 -15.58 8.65
C LYS A 106 -13.94 -14.78 7.44
N ASN A 107 -13.99 -13.45 7.52
CA ASN A 107 -13.48 -12.57 6.48
C ASN A 107 -11.97 -12.71 6.33
N TYR A 108 -11.20 -12.68 7.42
CA TYR A 108 -9.76 -12.87 7.41
C TYR A 108 -9.39 -14.14 6.65
N ILE A 109 -9.92 -15.29 7.07
CA ILE A 109 -9.65 -16.58 6.43
C ILE A 109 -10.03 -16.54 4.93
N LYS A 110 -11.22 -16.02 4.60
CA LYS A 110 -11.67 -15.88 3.20
C LYS A 110 -10.69 -15.06 2.36
N TYR A 111 -10.20 -13.94 2.87
CA TYR A 111 -9.32 -13.04 2.14
C TYR A 111 -7.87 -13.54 2.04
N THR A 112 -7.38 -14.22 3.07
CA THR A 112 -5.99 -14.73 3.12
C THR A 112 -5.82 -16.10 2.48
N THR A 113 -6.91 -16.88 2.29
CA THR A 113 -6.82 -18.25 1.71
C THR A 113 -7.52 -18.40 0.36
N VAL A 114 -8.69 -17.77 0.16
CA VAL A 114 -9.51 -17.96 -1.05
C VAL A 114 -9.33 -16.80 -2.01
N LYS A 115 -9.53 -15.56 -1.54
CA LYS A 115 -9.43 -14.37 -2.40
C LYS A 115 -8.00 -13.93 -2.65
N MET A 116 -7.06 -14.29 -1.76
CA MET A 116 -5.65 -13.89 -1.81
C MET A 116 -5.51 -12.40 -2.15
N TYR A 117 -6.27 -11.56 -1.44
CA TYR A 117 -6.41 -10.13 -1.70
C TYR A 117 -6.58 -9.34 -0.38
N ASN A 118 -5.86 -8.23 -0.26
CA ASN A 118 -6.04 -7.25 0.81
C ASN A 118 -5.57 -5.86 0.33
N ASP A 119 -6.34 -4.82 0.66
CA ASP A 119 -5.88 -3.44 0.50
C ASP A 119 -4.97 -3.06 1.66
N ILE A 120 -3.94 -2.29 1.36
CA ILE A 120 -2.89 -1.94 2.32
C ILE A 120 -3.11 -0.52 2.79
N ASN A 121 -3.26 -0.36 4.10
CA ASN A 121 -3.16 0.95 4.72
C ASN A 121 -1.68 1.33 4.93
N GLN A 122 -1.15 2.14 4.01
CA GLN A 122 0.24 2.58 4.03
C GLN A 122 0.66 3.31 5.31
N TYR A 123 -0.28 3.92 6.05
CA TYR A 123 0.01 4.67 7.27
C TYR A 123 0.19 3.77 8.50
N HIS A 124 -0.34 2.54 8.46
CA HIS A 124 -0.30 1.58 9.57
C HIS A 124 0.34 0.24 9.18
N ILE A 125 1.17 0.25 8.14
CA ILE A 125 1.76 -0.98 7.59
C ILE A 125 2.66 -1.71 8.59
N SER A 126 3.31 -0.99 9.50
CA SER A 126 4.18 -1.57 10.53
C SER A 126 3.40 -2.44 11.51
N ASP A 127 2.15 -2.06 11.80
CA ASP A 127 1.27 -2.73 12.78
C ASP A 127 0.32 -3.75 12.10
N ASP A 128 0.40 -3.89 10.78
CA ASP A 128 -0.43 -4.83 10.03
C ASP A 128 -0.05 -6.29 10.35
N PHE A 129 -1.02 -7.02 10.91
CA PHE A 129 -0.88 -8.45 11.23
C PHE A 129 -1.41 -9.38 10.13
N TRP A 130 -1.95 -8.83 9.03
CA TRP A 130 -2.46 -9.65 7.93
C TRP A 130 -1.32 -10.20 7.10
N MET A 131 -0.28 -9.40 6.88
CA MET A 131 0.84 -9.73 6.01
C MET A 131 1.98 -10.44 6.74
N THR A 132 2.67 -11.33 6.04
CA THR A 132 3.94 -11.90 6.52
C THR A 132 5.02 -10.81 6.59
N ASP A 133 6.03 -11.01 7.45
CA ASP A 133 7.16 -10.09 7.55
C ASP A 133 7.85 -9.87 6.20
N LYS A 134 7.95 -10.93 5.39
CA LYS A 134 8.58 -10.82 4.06
C LYS A 134 7.74 -10.00 3.10
N ALA A 135 6.42 -10.17 3.11
CA ALA A 135 5.52 -9.35 2.30
C ALA A 135 5.56 -7.88 2.75
N ARG A 136 5.59 -7.63 4.07
CA ARG A 136 5.71 -6.30 4.66
C ARG A 136 6.99 -5.60 4.23
N GLU A 137 8.14 -6.27 4.31
CA GLU A 137 9.42 -5.74 3.86
C GLU A 137 9.37 -5.33 2.38
N VAL A 138 8.87 -6.20 1.51
CA VAL A 138 8.79 -5.94 0.06
C VAL A 138 7.87 -4.76 -0.23
N ILE A 139 6.71 -4.69 0.43
CA ILE A 139 5.75 -3.61 0.22
C ILE A 139 6.28 -2.29 0.76
N ILE A 140 6.87 -2.23 1.95
CA ILE A 140 7.47 -1.00 2.49
C ILE A 140 8.53 -0.46 1.51
N ARG A 141 9.39 -1.34 0.98
CA ARG A 141 10.41 -0.95 0.02
C ARG A 141 9.81 -0.53 -1.33
N ALA A 142 8.77 -1.20 -1.80
CA ALA A 142 8.05 -0.82 -3.01
C ALA A 142 7.35 0.55 -2.85
N LEU A 143 6.68 0.81 -1.72
CA LEU A 143 6.10 2.10 -1.40
C LEU A 143 7.17 3.19 -1.34
N GLY A 144 8.33 2.91 -0.76
CA GLY A 144 9.48 3.84 -0.77
C GLY A 144 9.95 4.21 -2.17
N ILE A 145 10.01 3.22 -3.08
CA ILE A 145 10.31 3.46 -4.51
C ILE A 145 9.25 4.36 -5.13
N VAL A 146 7.97 4.02 -4.97
CA VAL A 146 6.87 4.80 -5.57
C VAL A 146 6.86 6.23 -5.04
N GLN A 147 6.95 6.40 -3.72
CA GLN A 147 6.96 7.72 -3.09
C GLN A 147 8.19 8.55 -3.47
N SER A 148 9.29 7.94 -3.91
CA SER A 148 10.43 8.70 -4.43
C SER A 148 10.09 9.51 -5.70
N PHE A 149 9.02 9.15 -6.43
CA PHE A 149 8.49 9.90 -7.58
C PHE A 149 7.39 10.91 -7.21
N ASN A 150 7.05 11.03 -5.93
CA ASN A 150 5.93 11.82 -5.45
C ASN A 150 6.41 13.06 -4.66
N PHE A 151 5.47 13.92 -4.33
CA PHE A 151 5.58 14.90 -3.25
C PHE A 151 4.20 15.01 -2.58
N ASP A 152 4.17 15.50 -1.35
CA ASP A 152 2.93 15.82 -0.68
C ASP A 152 3.14 17.05 0.20
N ASP A 153 2.33 18.07 -0.03
CA ASP A 153 2.22 19.31 0.73
C ASP A 153 0.74 19.58 1.04
N SER A 154 -0.04 18.52 1.25
CA SER A 154 -1.48 18.59 1.54
C SER A 154 -1.74 18.82 3.03
N ASP A 155 -2.80 19.56 3.32
CA ASP A 155 -3.39 19.71 4.64
C ASP A 155 -4.91 19.48 4.59
N ALA A 156 -5.32 18.32 5.10
CA ALA A 156 -6.72 17.93 5.15
C ALA A 156 -7.56 18.77 6.14
N GLN A 157 -6.95 19.48 7.10
CA GLN A 157 -7.70 20.32 8.04
C GLN A 157 -8.26 21.58 7.38
N VAL A 158 -7.60 22.07 6.33
CA VAL A 158 -7.99 23.29 5.60
C VAL A 158 -8.43 23.01 4.17
N ASP A 159 -8.73 21.75 3.84
CA ASP A 159 -9.17 21.33 2.50
C ASP A 159 -8.16 21.70 1.39
N TYR A 160 -6.86 21.63 1.71
CA TYR A 160 -5.78 21.93 0.77
C TYR A 160 -5.08 20.64 0.34
N PHE A 161 -5.22 20.27 -0.93
CA PHE A 161 -4.61 19.05 -1.47
C PHE A 161 -3.59 19.36 -2.55
N HIS A 162 -2.32 19.13 -2.25
CA HIS A 162 -1.21 19.43 -3.15
C HIS A 162 -0.20 18.27 -3.15
N THR A 163 -0.40 17.33 -4.08
CA THR A 163 0.46 16.15 -4.26
C THR A 163 0.62 15.86 -5.75
N ASN A 164 1.69 15.17 -6.16
CA ASN A 164 1.82 14.70 -7.53
C ASN A 164 0.81 13.60 -7.82
N PHE A 165 0.62 12.68 -6.87
CA PHE A 165 -0.35 11.61 -7.00
C PHE A 165 -0.75 11.00 -5.65
N TYR A 166 -1.99 10.51 -5.59
CA TYR A 166 -2.44 9.65 -4.50
C TYR A 166 -1.96 8.21 -4.71
N LEU A 167 -1.43 7.59 -3.66
CA LEU A 167 -0.93 6.22 -3.71
C LEU A 167 -1.91 5.26 -3.05
N HIS A 168 -2.30 4.22 -3.79
CA HIS A 168 -2.99 3.06 -3.23
C HIS A 168 -2.15 1.81 -3.45
N ALA A 169 -2.16 0.92 -2.46
CA ALA A 169 -1.43 -0.33 -2.51
C ALA A 169 -2.30 -1.50 -2.09
N SER A 170 -2.08 -2.66 -2.70
CA SER A 170 -2.72 -3.91 -2.30
C SER A 170 -1.83 -5.13 -2.54
N ILE A 171 -2.20 -6.25 -1.94
CA ILE A 171 -1.76 -7.58 -2.36
C ILE A 171 -2.90 -8.17 -3.18
N GLY A 172 -2.61 -8.65 -4.39
CA GLY A 172 -3.63 -9.08 -5.34
C GLY A 172 -4.57 -7.94 -5.75
N LYS A 173 -5.69 -8.26 -6.37
CA LYS A 173 -6.81 -7.37 -6.64
C LYS A 173 -8.12 -8.09 -6.33
N TRP A 174 -9.20 -7.33 -6.14
CA TRP A 174 -10.52 -7.88 -5.88
C TRP A 174 -10.98 -8.93 -6.93
N ASP A 175 -10.57 -8.77 -8.20
CA ASP A 175 -10.88 -9.65 -9.32
C ASP A 175 -9.73 -10.58 -9.73
N LYS A 176 -8.52 -10.36 -9.19
CA LYS A 176 -7.29 -11.08 -9.59
C LYS A 176 -6.46 -11.43 -8.35
N PRO A 177 -6.59 -12.65 -7.80
CA PRO A 177 -5.87 -13.07 -6.59
C PRO A 177 -4.35 -12.99 -6.76
N PHE A 178 -3.63 -12.78 -5.65
CA PHE A 178 -2.19 -13.00 -5.61
C PHE A 178 -1.84 -14.47 -5.91
N ILE A 179 -0.73 -14.68 -6.63
CA ILE A 179 -0.22 -16.03 -6.96
C ILE A 179 1.18 -16.20 -6.36
N GLN A 180 1.32 -17.15 -5.44
CA GLN A 180 2.62 -17.57 -4.94
C GLN A 180 3.36 -18.34 -6.04
N THR A 181 4.56 -17.89 -6.38
CA THR A 181 5.45 -18.65 -7.28
C THR A 181 6.27 -19.65 -6.48
N LYS A 182 6.57 -20.79 -7.11
CA LYS A 182 7.52 -21.76 -6.57
C LYS A 182 8.93 -21.17 -6.52
#